data_AF-A0A827EP41-F1
#
_entry.id   AF-A0A827EP41-F1
#
_cell.length_a   1.000
_cell.length_b   1.000
_cell.length_c   1.000
_cell.angle_alpha   90.00
_cell.angle_beta   90.00
_cell.angle_gamma   90.00
#
_symmetry.space_group_name_H-M   'P 1'
#
loop_
_entity.id
_entity.type
_entity.pdbx_description
1 polymer ?
#
loop_
_entity_poly.entity_id
_entity_poly.type
_entity_poly.pdbx_seq_one_letter_code
_entity_poly.pdbx_strand_id
1 'polypeptide(L)'
;MEISIKHPRFQGKKLSVSTRTIFKNPSLLIDGIEQKKMKGLKRRYLLEDDNGSPAIVEIKSVIDPIPTIVIDGERISLASPMTWYEYVLLCLPFLLIFIGGAIGGFVGIVGAMINASIIRGQGSIVARYGGTLLVTFICYLVFFVIVSMLSHLK
;
A
#
# COMPACT_ATOMS: atom_id res chain seq x y z
N MET A 1 -7.12 -7.82 0.81
CA MET A 1 -6.47 -9.06 1.26
C MET A 1 -6.37 -9.00 2.77
N GLU A 2 -6.55 -10.11 3.47
CA GLU A 2 -6.36 -10.17 4.92
C GLU A 2 -5.05 -10.89 5.22
N ILE A 3 -4.25 -10.32 6.11
CA ILE A 3 -2.99 -10.92 6.55
C ILE A 3 -3.13 -11.26 8.02
N SER A 4 -3.01 -12.54 8.34
CA SER A 4 -3.02 -13.03 9.72
C SER A 4 -1.68 -12.74 10.40
N ILE A 5 -1.74 -12.26 11.64
CA ILE A 5 -0.57 -11.87 12.42
C ILE A 5 -0.44 -12.87 13.55
N LYS A 6 0.73 -13.48 13.67
CA LYS A 6 1.07 -14.35 14.81
C LYS A 6 1.88 -13.54 15.80
N HIS A 7 1.40 -13.39 17.02
CA HIS A 7 2.11 -12.67 18.07
C HIS A 7 1.90 -13.36 19.44
N PRO A 8 2.95 -13.48 20.29
CA PRO A 8 2.85 -14.20 21.57
C PRO A 8 1.82 -13.64 22.56
N ARG A 9 1.48 -12.35 22.47
CA ARG A 9 0.43 -11.71 23.30
C ARG A 9 -1.01 -12.01 22.86
N PHE A 10 -1.20 -12.52 21.64
CA PHE A 10 -2.51 -12.74 21.03
C PHE A 10 -2.61 -14.17 20.48
N GLN A 11 -2.21 -15.17 21.26
CA GLN A 11 -2.28 -16.59 20.88
C GLN A 11 -3.71 -17.11 20.87
N GLY A 12 -4.58 -16.57 21.74
CA GLY A 12 -5.99 -16.93 21.85
C GLY A 12 -6.93 -16.18 20.90
N LYS A 13 -6.45 -15.08 20.28
CA LYS A 13 -7.25 -14.21 19.40
C LYS A 13 -6.68 -14.19 17.98
N LYS A 14 -7.51 -14.37 16.96
CA LYS A 14 -7.05 -14.33 15.56
C LYS A 14 -6.92 -12.88 15.11
N LEU A 15 -5.72 -12.32 15.26
CA LEU A 15 -5.39 -10.99 14.76
C LEU A 15 -5.20 -11.03 13.23
N SER A 16 -5.92 -10.19 12.50
CA SER A 16 -5.70 -9.97 11.07
C SER A 16 -5.74 -8.49 10.70
N VAL A 17 -5.01 -8.12 9.65
CA VAL A 17 -5.07 -6.78 9.08
C VAL A 17 -5.59 -6.85 7.66
N SER A 18 -6.58 -6.01 7.35
CA SER A 18 -6.99 -5.77 5.98
C SER A 18 -5.95 -4.86 5.31
N THR A 19 -5.44 -5.30 4.16
CA THR A 19 -4.52 -4.49 3.35
C THR A 19 -5.22 -3.30 2.74
N ARG A 20 -4.45 -2.26 2.41
CA ARG A 20 -4.96 -1.13 1.65
C ARG A 20 -5.40 -1.60 0.26
N THR A 21 -6.62 -1.26 -0.15
CA THR A 21 -7.09 -1.36 -1.53
C THR A 21 -7.24 0.07 -2.09
N ILE A 22 -7.29 0.23 -3.42
CA ILE A 22 -7.45 1.52 -4.12
C ILE A 22 -8.53 2.41 -3.47
N PHE A 23 -9.62 1.82 -2.95
CA PHE A 23 -10.73 2.55 -2.31
C PHE A 23 -10.86 2.40 -0.78
N LYS A 24 -10.07 1.53 -0.13
CA LYS A 24 -10.25 1.21 1.31
C LYS A 24 -8.95 1.30 2.07
N ASN A 25 -8.96 2.05 3.17
CA ASN A 25 -7.85 2.14 4.11
C ASN A 25 -7.67 0.82 4.88
N PRO A 26 -6.43 0.47 5.27
CA PRO A 26 -6.19 -0.72 6.09
C PRO A 26 -6.87 -0.59 7.46
N SER A 27 -7.42 -1.70 7.95
CA SER A 27 -8.09 -1.81 9.24
C SER A 27 -7.65 -3.07 9.99
N LEU A 28 -7.65 -2.98 11.32
CA LEU A 28 -7.33 -4.10 12.21
C LEU A 28 -8.61 -4.89 12.52
N LEU A 29 -8.52 -6.21 12.41
CA LEU A 29 -9.59 -7.16 12.65
C LEU A 29 -9.15 -8.11 13.77
N ILE A 30 -10.07 -8.39 14.70
CA ILE A 30 -9.91 -9.46 15.70
C ILE A 30 -11.05 -10.44 15.47
N ASP A 31 -10.74 -11.70 15.20
CA ASP A 31 -11.73 -12.74 14.93
C ASP A 31 -12.73 -12.34 13.82
N GLY A 32 -12.27 -11.55 12.85
CA GLY A 32 -13.08 -11.01 11.75
C GLY A 32 -13.84 -9.71 12.05
N ILE A 33 -13.77 -9.19 13.28
CA ILE A 33 -14.46 -7.96 13.70
C ILE A 33 -13.50 -6.76 13.63
N GLU A 34 -13.88 -5.74 12.86
CA GLU A 34 -13.10 -4.50 12.70
C GLU A 34 -13.06 -3.72 14.03
N GLN A 35 -11.85 -3.41 14.49
CA GLN A 35 -11.62 -2.72 15.75
C GLN A 35 -11.71 -1.19 15.58
N LYS A 36 -12.18 -0.50 16.62
CA LYS A 36 -12.26 0.97 16.61
C LYS A 36 -10.86 1.57 16.82
N LYS A 37 -10.56 2.59 16.03
CA LYS A 37 -9.32 3.38 16.17
C LYS A 37 -9.39 4.21 17.45
N MET A 38 -8.23 4.42 18.07
CA MET A 38 -8.11 5.29 19.22
C MET A 38 -8.51 6.73 18.84
N LYS A 39 -9.35 7.35 19.67
CA LYS A 39 -9.88 8.70 19.42
C LYS A 39 -8.71 9.71 19.34
N GLY A 40 -8.57 10.40 18.21
CA GLY A 40 -7.52 11.40 17.98
C GLY A 40 -6.20 10.89 17.38
N LEU A 41 -5.99 9.57 17.27
CA LEU A 41 -4.77 8.99 16.69
C LEU A 41 -5.09 8.15 15.45
N LYS A 42 -4.62 8.60 14.27
CA LYS A 42 -4.76 7.85 13.01
C LYS A 42 -3.96 6.54 13.12
N ARG A 43 -4.61 5.40 12.83
CA ARG A 43 -3.98 4.07 12.66
C ARG A 43 -3.39 3.44 13.94
N ARG A 44 -3.81 3.88 15.12
CA ARG A 44 -3.52 3.22 16.41
C ARG A 44 -4.78 2.59 16.99
N TYR A 45 -4.61 1.41 17.57
CA TYR A 45 -5.64 0.60 18.20
C TYR A 45 -5.18 0.25 19.60
N LEU A 46 -6.04 0.46 20.58
CA LEU A 46 -5.84 -0.03 21.94
C LEU A 46 -6.59 -1.35 22.04
N LEU A 47 -5.87 -2.45 22.22
CA LEU A 47 -6.43 -3.79 22.29
C LEU A 47 -6.12 -4.42 23.64
N GLU A 48 -7.02 -5.25 24.14
CA GLU A 48 -6.73 -6.12 25.27
C GLU A 48 -6.12 -7.43 24.76
N ASP A 49 -4.96 -7.78 25.31
CA ASP A 49 -4.28 -9.05 25.04
C ASP A 49 -5.01 -10.24 25.70
N ASP A 50 -4.46 -11.45 25.56
CA ASP A 50 -5.06 -12.65 26.16
C ASP A 50 -5.03 -12.64 27.70
N ASN A 51 -4.18 -11.81 28.30
CA ASN A 51 -4.04 -11.62 29.74
C ASN A 51 -4.87 -10.43 30.26
N GLY A 52 -5.70 -9.81 29.41
CA GLY A 52 -6.49 -8.61 29.77
C GLY A 52 -5.65 -7.34 29.93
N SER A 53 -4.39 -7.34 29.49
CA SER A 53 -3.51 -6.16 29.52
C SER A 53 -3.67 -5.32 28.26
N PRO A 54 -3.66 -3.98 28.38
CA PRO A 54 -3.74 -3.10 27.22
C PRO A 54 -2.44 -3.14 26.41
N ALA A 55 -2.56 -3.41 25.11
CA ALA A 55 -1.48 -3.40 24.12
C ALA A 55 -1.79 -2.37 23.02
N ILE A 56 -0.78 -1.59 22.63
CA ILE A 56 -0.92 -0.58 21.57
C ILE A 56 -0.48 -1.20 20.26
N VAL A 57 -1.43 -1.31 19.32
CA VAL A 57 -1.17 -1.79 17.96
C VAL A 57 -1.25 -0.63 16.98
N GLU A 58 -0.14 -0.35 16.30
CA GLU A 58 -0.03 0.71 15.31
C GLU A 58 0.17 0.12 13.90
N ILE A 59 -0.64 0.59 12.94
CA ILE A 59 -0.52 0.23 11.52
C ILE A 59 0.25 1.33 10.79
N LYS A 60 1.49 1.04 10.39
CA LYS A 60 2.31 1.94 9.55
C LYS A 60 2.27 1.51 8.09
N SER A 61 1.73 2.37 7.23
CA SER A 61 1.84 2.25 5.77
C SER A 61 2.03 3.65 5.21
N VAL A 62 3.22 3.92 4.67
CA VAL A 62 3.58 5.22 4.06
C VAL A 62 3.50 5.10 2.55
N ILE A 63 4.32 4.22 1.96
CA ILE A 63 4.45 4.04 0.50
C ILE A 63 4.04 2.61 0.10
N ASP A 64 4.30 1.65 0.98
CA ASP A 64 4.01 0.23 0.76
C ASP A 64 2.51 -0.08 0.94
N PRO A 65 1.85 -0.72 -0.05
CA PRO A 65 0.48 -1.23 0.10
C PRO A 65 0.33 -2.24 1.24
N ILE A 66 1.39 -2.98 1.56
CA ILE A 66 1.39 -3.91 2.68
C ILE A 66 1.84 -3.15 3.94
N PRO A 67 0.97 -2.99 4.95
CA PRO A 67 1.33 -2.27 6.15
C PRO A 67 2.33 -3.06 7.00
N THR A 68 3.20 -2.34 7.71
CA THR A 68 3.96 -2.87 8.84
C THR A 68 3.15 -2.67 10.11
N ILE A 69 3.13 -3.67 11.00
CA ILE A 69 2.45 -3.58 12.28
C ILE A 69 3.49 -3.36 13.37
N VAL A 70 3.18 -2.47 14.31
CA VAL A 70 3.99 -2.25 15.50
C VAL A 70 3.15 -2.58 16.71
N ILE A 71 3.55 -3.58 17.50
CA ILE A 71 2.90 -3.96 18.76
C ILE A 71 3.85 -3.59 19.88
N ASP A 72 3.46 -2.62 20.72
CA ASP A 72 4.26 -2.17 21.88
C ASP A 72 5.72 -1.79 21.55
N GLY A 73 5.93 -1.29 20.33
CA GLY A 73 7.26 -0.89 19.82
C GLY A 73 7.96 -1.96 18.97
N GLU A 74 7.53 -3.21 19.02
CA GLU A 74 8.08 -4.30 18.21
C GLU A 74 7.49 -4.30 16.80
N ARG A 75 8.36 -4.26 15.78
CA ARG A 75 7.96 -4.21 14.37
C ARG A 75 7.74 -5.61 13.82
N ILE A 76 6.50 -5.92 13.47
CA ILE A 76 6.11 -7.14 12.77
C ILE A 76 5.95 -6.83 11.28
N SER A 77 6.88 -7.33 10.48
CA SER A 77 6.83 -7.19 9.01
C SER A 77 5.87 -8.25 8.44
N LEU A 78 4.74 -7.80 7.90
CA LEU A 78 3.74 -8.69 7.30
C LEU A 78 4.14 -9.25 5.93
N ALA A 79 5.12 -8.63 5.28
CA ALA A 79 5.71 -9.11 4.04
C ALA A 79 7.20 -8.76 4.01
N SER A 80 7.92 -9.36 3.06
CA SER A 80 9.30 -8.97 2.77
C SER A 80 9.35 -7.50 2.33
N PRO A 81 10.35 -6.73 2.78
CA PRO A 81 10.55 -5.37 2.30
C PRO A 81 10.74 -5.36 0.79
N MET A 82 10.25 -4.30 0.12
CA MET A 82 10.48 -4.13 -1.31
C MET A 82 11.97 -4.04 -1.60
N THR A 83 12.41 -4.71 -2.65
CA THR A 83 13.78 -4.59 -3.14
C THR A 83 14.01 -3.21 -3.74
N TRP A 84 15.27 -2.77 -3.80
CA TRP A 84 15.58 -1.43 -4.29
C TRP A 84 15.17 -1.22 -5.77
N TYR A 85 15.29 -2.25 -6.62
CA TYR A 85 14.85 -2.19 -8.02
C TYR A 85 13.33 -2.03 -8.14
N GLU A 86 12.56 -2.64 -7.24
CA GLU A 86 11.10 -2.47 -7.20
C GLU A 86 10.72 -1.03 -6.85
N TYR A 87 11.49 -0.35 -6.00
CA TYR A 87 11.29 1.08 -5.74
C TYR A 87 11.55 1.93 -6.98
N VAL A 88 12.57 1.59 -7.77
CA VAL A 88 12.84 2.30 -9.03
C VAL A 88 11.69 2.12 -10.02
N LEU A 89 11.19 0.89 -10.19
CA LEU A 89 10.05 0.60 -11.07
C LEU A 89 8.75 1.26 -10.59
N LEU A 90 8.56 1.37 -9.27
CA LEU A 90 7.42 2.07 -8.68
C LEU A 90 7.46 3.58 -9.00
N CYS A 91 8.65 4.19 -8.92
CA CYS A 91 8.84 5.63 -9.13
C CYS A 91 8.94 6.03 -10.61
N LEU A 92 9.03 5.06 -11.53
CA LEU A 92 9.18 5.32 -12.96
C LEU A 92 8.05 6.20 -13.55
N PRO A 93 6.75 5.91 -13.32
CA PRO A 93 5.68 6.79 -13.79
C PRO A 93 5.66 8.17 -13.11
N PHE A 94 6.26 8.34 -11.92
CA PHE A 94 6.34 9.65 -11.27
C PHE A 94 7.23 10.63 -12.03
N LEU A 95 8.19 10.17 -12.84
CA LEU A 95 9.04 11.04 -13.64
C LEU A 95 8.25 11.89 -14.65
N LEU A 96 7.02 11.47 -14.99
CA LEU A 96 6.10 12.27 -15.81
C LEU A 96 5.81 13.65 -15.20
N ILE A 97 5.93 13.84 -13.88
CA ILE A 97 5.74 15.15 -13.24
C ILE A 97 6.72 16.22 -13.76
N PHE A 98 7.96 15.83 -14.07
CA PHE A 98 8.99 16.76 -14.53
C PHE A 98 8.78 17.19 -15.99
N ILE A 99 8.12 16.35 -16.78
CA ILE A 99 7.86 16.60 -18.21
C ILE A 99 6.50 17.27 -18.40
N GLY A 100 5.49 16.83 -17.64
CA GLY A 100 4.08 17.15 -17.85
C GLY A 100 3.43 18.03 -16.79
N GLY A 101 4.20 18.50 -15.80
CA GLY A 101 3.68 19.30 -14.70
C GLY A 101 2.53 18.60 -13.96
N ALA A 102 1.42 19.31 -13.76
CA ALA A 102 0.26 18.78 -13.03
C ALA A 102 -0.37 17.54 -13.68
N ILE A 103 -0.47 17.50 -15.02
CA ILE A 103 -1.05 16.36 -15.75
C ILE A 103 -0.14 15.15 -15.61
N GLY A 104 1.16 15.34 -15.83
CA GLY A 104 2.15 14.29 -15.64
C GLY A 104 2.21 13.79 -14.19
N GLY A 105 2.07 14.69 -13.22
CA GLY A 105 1.99 14.35 -11.80
C GLY A 105 0.78 13.49 -11.46
N PHE A 106 -0.41 13.83 -11.96
CA PHE A 106 -1.62 13.04 -11.72
C PHE A 106 -1.51 11.64 -12.33
N VAL A 107 -1.15 11.55 -13.62
CA VAL A 107 -0.96 10.27 -14.31
C VAL A 107 0.12 9.44 -13.64
N GLY A 108 1.22 10.08 -13.22
CA GLY A 108 2.33 9.44 -12.52
C GLY A 108 1.94 8.85 -11.16
N ILE A 109 1.18 9.59 -10.34
CA ILE A 109 0.67 9.11 -9.04
C ILE A 109 -0.22 7.88 -9.23
N VAL A 110 -1.18 7.95 -10.16
CA VAL A 110 -2.10 6.84 -10.42
C VAL A 110 -1.32 5.61 -10.92
N GLY A 111 -0.40 5.79 -11.86
CA GLY A 111 0.46 4.73 -12.38
C GLY A 111 1.29 4.06 -11.28
N ALA A 112 1.90 4.85 -10.39
CA ALA A 112 2.67 4.33 -9.28
C ALA A 112 1.81 3.53 -8.29
N MET A 113 0.59 3.98 -8.00
CA MET A 113 -0.34 3.23 -7.14
C MET A 113 -0.69 1.87 -7.75
N ILE A 114 -0.90 1.80 -9.06
CA ILE A 114 -1.16 0.54 -9.77
C ILE A 114 0.09 -0.35 -9.76
N ASN A 115 1.28 0.21 -10.04
CA ASN A 115 2.55 -0.53 -9.98
C ASN A 115 2.78 -1.12 -8.58
N ALA A 116 2.50 -0.38 -7.51
CA ALA A 116 2.60 -0.87 -6.14
C ALA A 116 1.72 -2.11 -5.92
N SER A 117 0.48 -2.07 -6.43
CA SER A 117 -0.45 -3.18 -6.33
C SER A 117 0.01 -4.40 -7.13
N ILE A 118 0.59 -4.20 -8.33
CA ILE A 118 1.09 -5.30 -9.17
C ILE A 118 2.33 -5.94 -8.53
N ILE A 119 3.28 -5.12 -8.06
CA ILE A 119 4.49 -5.60 -7.37
C ILE A 119 4.11 -6.41 -6.13
N ARG A 120 3.08 -5.99 -5.38
CA ARG A 120 2.62 -6.74 -4.19
C ARG A 120 1.67 -7.90 -4.50
N GLY A 121 1.28 -8.10 -5.76
CA GLY A 121 0.41 -9.19 -6.17
C GLY A 121 1.07 -10.56 -6.04
N GLN A 122 0.25 -11.60 -5.94
CA GLN A 122 0.68 -13.00 -5.85
C GLN A 122 0.98 -13.64 -7.23
N GLY A 123 1.13 -12.82 -8.29
CA GLY A 123 1.40 -13.30 -9.64
C GLY A 123 2.83 -13.82 -9.83
N SER A 124 3.07 -14.48 -10.96
CA SER A 124 4.42 -14.92 -11.35
C SER A 124 5.38 -13.73 -11.47
N ILE A 125 6.67 -14.00 -11.33
CA ILE A 125 7.73 -12.98 -11.44
C ILE A 125 7.58 -12.16 -12.74
N VAL A 126 7.25 -12.84 -13.84
CA VAL A 126 7.04 -12.24 -15.16
C VAL A 126 5.79 -11.38 -15.18
N ALA A 127 4.68 -11.83 -14.58
CA ALA A 127 3.45 -11.06 -14.52
C ALA A 127 3.62 -9.77 -13.69
N ARG A 128 4.38 -9.84 -12.60
CA ARG A 128 4.67 -8.67 -11.75
C ARG A 128 5.50 -7.63 -12.49
N TYR A 129 6.68 -8.00 -12.99
CA TYR A 129 7.57 -7.03 -13.64
C TYR A 129 7.07 -6.61 -15.03
N GLY A 130 6.58 -7.55 -15.83
CA GLY A 130 5.97 -7.26 -17.12
C GLY A 130 4.73 -6.35 -16.96
N GLY A 131 3.90 -6.62 -15.95
CA GLY A 131 2.75 -5.78 -15.63
C GLY A 131 3.14 -4.35 -15.25
N THR A 132 4.18 -4.17 -14.43
CA THR A 132 4.65 -2.81 -14.06
C THR A 132 5.20 -2.02 -15.25
N LEU A 133 5.93 -2.68 -16.15
CA LEU A 133 6.46 -2.04 -17.35
C LEU A 133 5.33 -1.66 -18.30
N LEU A 134 4.34 -2.54 -18.46
CA LEU A 134 3.16 -2.28 -19.29
C LEU A 134 2.33 -1.12 -18.75
N VAL A 135 2.07 -1.06 -17.44
CA VAL A 135 1.38 0.07 -16.81
C VAL A 135 2.16 1.37 -17.00
N THR A 136 3.48 1.33 -16.81
CA THR A 136 4.32 2.50 -17.04
C THR A 136 4.21 2.96 -18.49
N PHE A 137 4.32 2.05 -19.46
CA PHE A 137 4.16 2.37 -20.88
C PHE A 137 2.78 3.01 -21.17
N ILE A 138 1.71 2.46 -20.61
CA ILE A 138 0.35 3.02 -20.74
C ILE A 138 0.27 4.42 -20.15
N CYS A 139 0.89 4.68 -18.98
CA CYS A 139 0.91 6.02 -18.39
C CYS A 139 1.56 7.05 -19.32
N TYR A 140 2.70 6.71 -19.94
CA TYR A 140 3.34 7.60 -20.91
C TYR A 140 2.46 7.81 -22.16
N LEU A 141 1.83 6.75 -22.68
CA LEU A 141 0.93 6.85 -23.83
C LEU A 141 -0.26 7.76 -23.54
N VAL A 142 -0.94 7.55 -22.41
CA VAL A 142 -2.06 8.38 -21.95
C VAL A 142 -1.63 9.84 -21.79
N PHE A 143 -0.47 10.08 -21.18
CA PHE A 143 0.08 11.42 -21.06
C PHE A 143 0.28 12.09 -22.42
N PHE A 144 0.93 11.42 -23.37
CA PHE A 144 1.16 11.94 -24.72
C PHE A 144 -0.15 12.25 -25.45
N VAL A 145 -1.16 11.38 -25.35
CA VAL A 145 -2.49 11.61 -25.94
C VAL A 145 -3.14 12.85 -25.36
N ILE A 146 -3.16 13.00 -24.02
CA ILE A 146 -3.74 14.18 -23.35
C ILE A 146 -3.04 15.46 -23.81
N VAL A 147 -1.70 15.46 -23.84
CA VAL A 147 -0.92 16.63 -24.25
C VAL A 147 -1.17 16.96 -25.73
N SER A 148 -1.21 15.97 -26.61
CA SER A 148 -1.50 16.16 -28.03
C SER A 148 -2.89 16.75 -28.25
N MET A 149 -3.92 16.25 -27.57
CA MET A 149 -5.27 16.82 -27.66
C MET A 149 -5.31 18.28 -27.18
N LEU A 150 -4.62 18.60 -26.09
CA LEU A 150 -4.52 19.97 -25.58
C LEU A 150 -3.78 20.90 -26.53
N SER A 151 -2.76 20.40 -27.24
CA SER A 151 -2.03 21.21 -28.23
C SER A 151 -2.87 21.54 -29.47
N HIS A 152 -3.78 20.65 -29.87
CA HIS A 152 -4.70 20.89 -31.00
C HIS A 152 -5.92 21.76 -30.63
N LEU A 153 -6.16 22.00 -29.33
CA LEU A 153 -7.24 22.85 -28.83
C LEU A 153 -6.83 24.34 -28.72
N LYS A 154 -5.54 24.66 -28.90
CA LYS A 154 -5.00 26.03 -28.90
C LYS A 154 -4.84 26.54 -30.32
#